data_AF-A0A7K2Y379-F1
#
_entry.id   AF-A0A7K2Y379-F1
#
_cell.length_a   1.000
_cell.length_b   1.000
_cell.length_c   1.000
_cell.angle_alpha   90.00
_cell.angle_beta   90.00
_cell.angle_gamma   90.00
#
_symmetry.space_group_name_H-M   'P 1'
#
loop_
_entity.id
_entity.type
_entity.pdbx_description
1 polymer ?
#
loop_
_entity_poly.entity_id
_entity_poly.type
_entity_poly.pdbx_seq_one_letter_code
_entity_poly.pdbx_strand_id
1 'polypeptide(L)'
;MSEVKVTTTHDPVSAVDALLSAGQTPLLPPAYRGPLRRAAGLTQRQVAQAVGVKPLQIIRWEAGEAEPRIGERRAAYSRLLQGLAKQHPDVIASTTVP
;
A
#
# COMPACT_ATOMS: atom_id res chain seq x y z
N MET A 1 50.63 -13.07 -6.57
CA MET A 1 49.81 -12.17 -5.75
C MET A 1 49.30 -11.09 -6.70
N SER A 2 48.23 -11.36 -7.43
CA SER A 2 46.83 -11.11 -7.06
C SER A 2 46.46 -9.63 -7.17
N GLU A 3 45.73 -9.28 -8.24
CA GLU A 3 44.60 -8.36 -8.13
C GLU A 3 43.69 -8.56 -9.34
N VAL A 4 42.60 -9.32 -9.15
CA VAL A 4 41.49 -9.37 -10.11
C VAL A 4 40.65 -8.14 -9.83
N LYS A 5 40.65 -7.20 -10.78
CA LYS A 5 39.75 -6.05 -10.79
C LYS A 5 38.33 -6.59 -10.97
N VAL A 6 37.59 -6.77 -9.88
CA VAL A 6 36.17 -7.15 -9.93
C VAL A 6 35.40 -5.94 -10.44
N THR A 7 35.27 -5.84 -11.77
CA THR A 7 34.26 -4.99 -12.39
C THR A 7 32.90 -5.62 -12.11
N THR A 8 32.20 -5.09 -11.11
CA THR A 8 30.79 -5.41 -10.87
C THR A 8 29.98 -4.92 -12.07
N THR A 9 29.70 -5.83 -13.00
CA THR A 9 28.62 -5.64 -13.99
C THR A 9 27.32 -5.56 -13.21
N HIS A 10 26.66 -4.41 -13.23
CA HIS A 10 25.34 -4.22 -12.63
C HIS A 10 24.33 -5.08 -13.38
N ASP A 11 23.92 -6.20 -12.79
CA ASP A 11 22.88 -7.08 -13.35
C ASP A 11 21.52 -6.40 -13.19
N PRO A 12 20.85 -6.02 -14.30
CA PRO A 12 19.57 -5.36 -14.25
C PRO A 12 18.48 -6.24 -13.62
N VAL A 13 18.57 -7.57 -13.71
CA VAL A 13 17.57 -8.48 -13.13
C VAL A 13 17.69 -8.47 -11.60
N SER A 14 18.89 -8.67 -11.06
CA SER A 14 19.13 -8.54 -9.61
C SER A 14 18.79 -7.15 -9.05
N ALA A 15 19.02 -6.09 -9.83
CA ALA A 15 18.62 -4.73 -9.44
C ALA A 15 17.09 -4.58 -9.37
N VAL A 16 16.36 -5.15 -10.34
CA VAL A 16 14.89 -5.19 -10.33
C VAL A 16 14.38 -6.05 -9.17
N ASP A 17 14.96 -7.21 -8.90
CA ASP A 17 14.57 -8.07 -7.77
C ASP A 17 14.84 -7.39 -6.43
N ALA A 18 15.94 -6.66 -6.31
CA ALA A 18 16.23 -5.82 -5.15
C ALA A 18 15.20 -4.70 -4.99
N LEU A 19 14.74 -4.07 -6.09
CA LEU A 19 13.69 -3.04 -6.06
C LEU A 19 12.31 -3.63 -5.72
N LEU A 20 11.97 -4.81 -6.24
CA LEU A 20 10.73 -5.53 -5.95
C LEU A 20 10.71 -6.04 -4.50
N SER A 21 11.85 -6.50 -3.99
CA SER A 21 12.01 -6.98 -2.61
C SER A 21 12.15 -5.84 -1.59
N ALA A 22 12.72 -4.70 -2.00
CA ALA A 22 12.65 -3.43 -1.25
C ALA A 22 11.26 -2.78 -1.35
N GLY A 23 10.38 -3.35 -2.16
CA GLY A 23 9.04 -2.87 -2.45
C GLY A 23 8.21 -2.75 -1.18
N GLN A 24 7.88 -1.51 -0.85
CA GLN A 24 6.81 -1.20 0.10
C GLN A 24 5.54 -1.90 -0.39
N THR A 25 4.76 -2.50 0.51
CA THR A 25 3.44 -3.02 0.12
C THR A 25 2.66 -1.89 -0.57
N PRO A 26 2.31 -2.04 -1.86
CA PRO A 26 1.78 -0.95 -2.64
C PRO A 26 0.42 -0.57 -2.09
N LEU A 27 0.26 0.71 -1.79
CA LEU A 27 -0.98 1.23 -1.27
C LEU A 27 -1.92 1.50 -2.43
N LEU A 28 -3.15 0.98 -2.34
CA LEU A 28 -4.18 1.27 -3.34
C LEU A 28 -4.36 2.79 -3.47
N PRO A 29 -4.62 3.32 -4.68
CA PRO A 29 -4.86 4.75 -4.87
C PRO A 29 -5.98 5.28 -3.96
N PRO A 30 -5.91 6.56 -3.49
CA PRO A 30 -6.88 7.12 -2.57
C PRO A 30 -8.35 6.92 -2.98
N ALA A 31 -8.62 7.04 -4.29
CA ALA A 31 -9.94 6.84 -4.89
C ALA A 31 -10.63 5.52 -4.48
N TYR A 32 -9.87 4.45 -4.24
CA TYR A 32 -10.42 3.13 -3.89
C TYR A 32 -10.58 2.92 -2.37
N ARG A 33 -9.83 3.65 -1.54
CA ARG A 33 -9.69 3.33 -0.11
C ARG A 33 -11.01 3.48 0.66
N GLY A 34 -11.64 4.64 0.52
CA GLY A 34 -12.92 4.95 1.15
C GLY A 34 -14.09 4.09 0.65
N PRO A 35 -14.26 3.91 -0.68
CA PRO A 35 -15.25 2.99 -1.24
C PRO A 35 -15.10 1.55 -0.75
N LEU A 36 -13.88 0.99 -0.75
CA LEU A 36 -13.63 -0.38 -0.27
C LEU A 36 -14.03 -0.53 1.20
N ARG A 37 -13.66 0.43 2.04
CA ARG A 37 -14.06 0.44 3.45
C ARG A 37 -15.58 0.45 3.60
N ARG A 38 -16.28 1.29 2.84
CA ARG A 38 -17.76 1.40 2.92
C ARG A 38 -18.46 0.14 2.41
N ALA A 39 -17.98 -0.46 1.32
CA ALA A 39 -18.53 -1.71 0.80
C ALA A 39 -18.44 -2.86 1.81
N ALA A 40 -17.38 -2.85 2.64
CA ALA A 40 -17.21 -3.79 3.74
C ALA A 40 -18.00 -3.43 5.03
N GLY A 41 -18.82 -2.37 5.00
CA GLY A 41 -19.59 -1.91 6.17
C GLY A 41 -18.74 -1.32 7.30
N LEU A 42 -17.48 -0.97 7.04
CA LEU A 42 -16.55 -0.48 8.06
C LEU A 42 -16.63 1.05 8.20
N THR A 43 -16.56 1.54 9.42
CA THR A 43 -16.38 2.96 9.73
C THR A 43 -14.89 3.33 9.77
N GLN A 44 -14.56 4.60 9.54
CA GLN A 44 -13.18 5.09 9.68
C GLN A 44 -12.65 4.88 11.10
N ARG A 45 -13.51 4.94 12.12
CA ARG A 45 -13.15 4.68 13.52
C ARG A 45 -12.71 3.23 13.76
N GLN A 46 -13.43 2.26 13.19
CA GLN A 46 -13.06 0.84 13.28
C GLN A 46 -11.71 0.58 12.59
N VAL A 47 -11.49 1.16 11.40
CA VAL A 47 -10.20 1.04 10.70
C VAL A 47 -9.08 1.69 11.51
N ALA A 48 -9.31 2.89 12.05
CA ALA A 48 -8.32 3.59 12.86
C ALA A 48 -7.92 2.80 14.11
N GLN A 49 -8.90 2.19 14.80
CA GLN A 49 -8.65 1.32 15.96
C GLN A 49 -7.83 0.09 15.58
N ALA A 50 -8.16 -0.59 14.48
CA ALA A 50 -7.43 -1.76 14.01
C ALA A 50 -5.98 -1.44 13.59
N VAL A 51 -5.76 -0.27 12.97
CA VAL A 51 -4.44 0.17 12.50
C VAL A 51 -3.62 0.86 13.61
N GLY A 52 -4.25 1.28 14.71
CA GLY A 52 -3.58 1.98 15.81
C GLY A 52 -3.26 3.44 15.51
N VAL A 53 -4.22 4.16 14.88
CA VAL A 53 -4.10 5.58 14.53
C VAL A 53 -5.35 6.38 14.92
N LYS A 54 -5.30 7.70 14.78
CA LYS A 54 -6.47 8.55 14.99
C LYS A 54 -7.41 8.47 13.77
N PRO A 55 -8.75 8.51 13.94
CA PRO A 55 -9.70 8.53 12.82
C PRO A 55 -9.44 9.62 11.77
N LEU A 56 -8.96 10.79 12.22
CA LEU A 56 -8.56 11.89 11.34
C LEU A 56 -7.43 11.51 10.36
N GLN A 57 -6.52 10.59 10.75
CA GLN A 57 -5.49 10.11 9.83
C GLN A 57 -6.09 9.24 8.73
N ILE A 58 -7.07 8.38 9.06
CA ILE A 58 -7.79 7.58 8.06
C ILE A 58 -8.53 8.48 7.08
N ILE A 59 -9.19 9.55 7.55
CA ILE A 59 -9.84 10.54 6.70
C ILE A 59 -8.85 11.13 5.68
N ARG A 60 -7.71 11.63 6.16
CA ARG A 60 -6.68 12.24 5.29
C ARG A 60 -6.06 11.23 4.31
N TRP A 61 -5.87 9.98 4.75
CA TRP A 61 -5.35 8.92 3.87
C TRP A 61 -6.36 8.50 2.80
N GLU A 62 -7.64 8.42 3.12
CA GLU A 62 -8.70 8.10 2.16
C GLU A 62 -8.91 9.25 1.16
N ALA A 63 -8.75 10.50 1.60
CA ALA A 63 -8.84 11.68 0.74
C ALA A 63 -7.57 11.90 -0.12
N GLY A 64 -6.47 11.21 0.17
CA GLY A 64 -5.18 11.43 -0.49
C GLY A 64 -4.46 12.71 -0.04
N GLU A 65 -4.96 13.40 0.99
CA GLU A 65 -4.33 14.58 1.60
C GLU A 65 -3.04 14.24 2.36
N ALA A 66 -2.90 12.98 2.78
CA ALA A 66 -1.69 12.47 3.41
C ALA A 66 -1.52 10.98 3.10
N GLU A 67 -0.31 10.47 3.30
CA GLU A 67 -0.02 9.04 3.23
C GLU A 67 0.45 8.49 4.58
N PRO A 68 0.21 7.20 4.87
CA PRO A 68 0.79 6.56 6.04
C PRO A 68 2.30 6.51 5.89
N ARG A 69 3.00 6.95 6.94
CA ARG A 69 4.46 6.85 7.04
C ARG A 69 4.91 5.39 6.93
N ILE A 70 6.11 5.18 6.39
CA ILE A 70 6.74 3.86 6.27
C ILE A 70 6.80 3.20 7.66
N GLY A 71 6.46 1.91 7.72
CA GLY A 71 6.45 1.11 8.93
C GLY A 71 5.17 0.28 9.10
N GLU A 72 4.97 -0.22 10.32
CA GLU A 72 3.92 -1.20 10.66
C GLU A 72 2.50 -0.72 10.32
N ARG A 73 2.19 0.55 10.61
CA ARG A 73 0.86 1.12 10.33
C ARG A 73 0.53 1.16 8.84
N ARG A 74 1.51 1.50 8.00
CA ARG A 74 1.37 1.46 6.54
C ARG A 74 1.15 0.02 6.06
N ALA A 75 1.94 -0.93 6.57
CA ALA A 75 1.78 -2.34 6.24
C ALA A 75 0.40 -2.87 6.64
N ALA A 76 -0.06 -2.56 7.86
CA ALA A 76 -1.38 -2.95 8.37
C ALA A 76 -2.51 -2.36 7.52
N TYR A 77 -2.45 -1.06 7.22
CA TYR A 77 -3.46 -0.40 6.40
C TYR A 77 -3.46 -0.93 4.95
N SER A 78 -2.28 -1.15 4.36
CA SER A 78 -2.16 -1.74 3.02
C SER A 78 -2.72 -3.16 2.97
N ARG A 79 -2.43 -3.99 3.97
CA ARG A 79 -2.96 -5.37 4.06
C ARG A 79 -4.48 -5.38 4.21
N LEU A 80 -5.04 -4.48 5.02
CA LEU A 80 -6.48 -4.29 5.13
C LEU A 80 -7.09 -3.97 3.75
N LEU A 81 -6.57 -2.94 3.07
CA LEU A 81 -7.09 -2.51 1.77
C LEU A 81 -7.00 -3.60 0.71
N GLN A 82 -5.89 -4.36 0.66
CA GLN A 82 -5.75 -5.50 -0.23
C GLN A 82 -6.73 -6.64 0.09
N GLY A 83 -7.02 -6.88 1.37
CA GLY A 83 -8.06 -7.83 1.79
C GLY A 83 -9.45 -7.40 1.31
N LEU A 84 -9.80 -6.13 1.53
CA LEU A 84 -11.08 -5.57 1.09
C LEU A 84 -11.21 -5.58 -0.45
N ALA A 85 -10.13 -5.27 -1.16
CA ALA A 85 -10.07 -5.34 -2.63
C ALA A 85 -10.40 -6.73 -3.18
N LYS A 86 -9.93 -7.79 -2.51
CA LYS A 86 -10.24 -9.17 -2.90
C LYS A 86 -11.70 -9.55 -2.62
N GLN A 87 -12.31 -8.96 -1.59
CA GLN A 87 -13.71 -9.20 -1.23
C GLN A 87 -14.69 -8.38 -2.08
N HIS A 88 -14.27 -7.19 -2.52
CA HIS A 88 -15.09 -6.24 -3.28
C HIS A 88 -14.39 -5.85 -4.60
N PRO A 89 -14.18 -6.80 -5.53
CA PRO A 89 -13.52 -6.52 -6.80
C PRO A 89 -14.33 -5.57 -7.69
N ASP A 90 -15.65 -5.55 -7.54
CA ASP A 90 -16.60 -4.67 -8.23
C ASP A 90 -16.33 -3.19 -7.94
N VAL A 91 -15.89 -2.85 -6.72
CA VAL A 91 -15.53 -1.49 -6.32
C VAL A 91 -14.30 -1.00 -7.08
N ILE A 92 -13.33 -1.89 -7.32
CA ILE A 92 -12.12 -1.56 -8.08
C ILE A 92 -12.45 -1.46 -9.57
N ALA A 93 -13.21 -2.41 -10.10
CA ALA A 93 -13.62 -2.41 -11.50
C ALA A 93 -14.43 -1.15 -11.86
N SER A 94 -15.38 -0.75 -11.01
CA SER A 94 -16.29 0.38 -11.24
C SER A 94 -15.64 1.76 -11.07
N THR A 95 -14.51 1.84 -10.36
CA THR A 95 -13.77 3.09 -10.13
C THR A 95 -12.66 3.30 -11.19
N THR A 96 -12.58 2.41 -12.18
CA THR A 96 -11.82 2.65 -13.43
C THR A 96 -12.51 3.76 -14.20
N VAL A 97 -12.21 5.01 -13.86
CA VAL A 97 -12.65 6.22 -14.57
C VAL A 97 -11.44 6.69 -15.40
N PRO A 98 -11.63 7.13 -16.67
CA PRO A 98 -10.59 7.40 -17.69
C PRO A 98 -9.46 8.36 -17.29
#